data_AF-M0M7E2-F1
#
_entry.id   AF-M0M7E2-F1
#
_cell.length_a   1.000
_cell.length_b   1.000
_cell.length_c   1.000
_cell.angle_alpha   90.00
_cell.angle_beta   90.00
_cell.angle_gamma   90.00
#
_symmetry.space_group_name_H-M   'P 1'
#
loop_
_entity.id
_entity.type
_entity.pdbx_description
1 polymer ?
#
loop_
_entity_poly.entity_id
_entity_poly.type
_entity_poly.pdbx_seq_one_letter_code
_entity_poly.pdbx_strand_id
1 'polypeptide(L)'
;MSDGIRVFAGDCTVTTTGARENDLRGEVVVLLKPDNTVLVHDRDGYQPVAWLTRPESLVYDGTADGEFSLTAVDDGSRLEVTANDEYGLGRYPASRAGTPVGTCPDCDGVLTRANGAVTCLGCEARYGLPAAVEILDEDCSSCGLPTMRVERGRAFTLCIDRECQSLDAAVTAAFDRSWDCPDCDGSLRIVRNGTLLAGCENYPDCETAYSVPTGVVDGECDCGLPAFETGNGRRCLDATCERAG
;
A
#
# COMPACT_ATOMS: atom_id res chain seq x y z
N MET A 1 9.57 5.84 -13.94
CA MET A 1 8.61 6.73 -14.65
C MET A 1 7.30 6.78 -13.86
N SER A 2 6.98 7.90 -13.21
CA SER A 2 5.72 8.04 -12.48
C SER A 2 4.53 7.89 -13.44
N ASP A 3 3.57 7.05 -13.07
CA ASP A 3 2.34 6.88 -13.82
C ASP A 3 1.45 8.13 -13.59
N GLY A 4 1.56 9.11 -14.49
CA GLY A 4 0.83 10.38 -14.41
C GLY A 4 -0.64 10.26 -14.83
N ILE A 5 -1.47 11.22 -14.41
CA ILE A 5 -2.85 11.34 -14.87
C ILE A 5 -2.85 12.05 -16.22
N ARG A 6 -3.61 11.52 -17.18
CA ARG A 6 -3.88 12.22 -18.44
C ARG A 6 -5.20 12.98 -18.31
N VAL A 7 -5.20 14.19 -18.83
CA VAL A 7 -6.35 15.08 -18.82
C VAL A 7 -6.63 15.51 -20.24
N PHE A 8 -7.87 15.34 -20.67
CA PHE A 8 -8.38 15.86 -21.92
C PHE A 8 -9.52 16.84 -21.63
N ALA A 9 -9.61 17.93 -22.39
CA ALA A 9 -10.70 18.90 -22.30
C ALA A 9 -11.17 19.33 -23.70
N GLY A 10 -12.48 19.43 -23.89
CA GLY A 10 -13.08 19.80 -25.18
C GLY A 10 -14.61 19.72 -25.20
N ASP A 11 -15.24 20.18 -26.28
CA ASP A 11 -16.65 19.85 -26.60
C ASP A 11 -16.70 18.39 -27.05
N CYS A 12 -17.27 17.50 -26.26
CA CYS A 12 -17.28 16.07 -26.52
C CYS A 12 -18.67 15.52 -26.66
N THR A 13 -18.77 14.47 -27.48
CA THR A 13 -19.88 13.51 -27.41
C THR A 13 -19.44 12.35 -26.53
N VAL A 14 -20.26 12.01 -25.52
CA VAL A 14 -19.99 10.97 -24.53
C VAL A 14 -21.13 9.96 -24.60
N THR A 15 -20.81 8.74 -24.99
CA THR A 15 -21.78 7.64 -25.11
C THR A 15 -21.43 6.57 -24.08
N THR A 16 -22.40 6.23 -23.22
CA THR A 16 -22.27 5.11 -22.30
C THR A 16 -23.31 4.06 -22.66
N THR A 17 -22.91 2.79 -22.71
CA THR A 17 -23.82 1.65 -22.87
C THR A 17 -23.59 0.63 -21.76
N GLY A 18 -24.60 -0.18 -21.47
CA GLY A 18 -24.56 -1.20 -20.41
C GLY A 18 -25.37 -0.82 -19.18
N ALA A 19 -24.74 -0.78 -18.00
CA ALA A 19 -25.41 -0.53 -16.73
C ALA A 19 -26.14 0.81 -16.65
N ARG A 20 -25.68 1.81 -17.42
CA ARG A 20 -26.35 3.09 -17.64
C ARG A 20 -26.20 3.46 -19.10
N GLU A 21 -27.31 3.67 -19.78
CA GLU A 21 -27.32 4.17 -21.15
C GLU A 21 -27.54 5.67 -21.14
N ASN A 22 -26.60 6.40 -21.74
CA ASN A 22 -26.75 7.84 -21.90
C ASN A 22 -25.87 8.36 -23.03
N ASP A 23 -26.40 9.32 -23.77
CA ASP A 23 -25.68 10.08 -24.79
C ASP A 23 -25.68 11.54 -24.36
N LEU A 24 -24.50 12.06 -24.06
CA LEU A 24 -24.29 13.43 -23.61
C LEU A 24 -23.44 14.16 -24.63
N ARG A 25 -23.69 15.46 -24.79
CA ARG A 25 -22.78 16.37 -25.47
C ARG A 25 -22.56 17.61 -24.63
N GLY A 26 -21.31 18.04 -24.53
CA GLY A 26 -20.97 19.28 -23.86
C GLY A 26 -19.47 19.46 -23.69
N GLU A 27 -19.11 20.61 -23.14
CA GLU A 27 -17.73 20.93 -22.77
C GLU A 27 -17.37 20.19 -21.47
N VAL A 28 -16.49 19.21 -21.57
CA VAL A 28 -16.15 18.29 -20.47
C VAL A 28 -14.65 18.19 -20.25
N VAL A 29 -14.28 17.72 -19.06
CA VAL A 29 -12.92 17.32 -18.70
C VAL A 29 -12.91 15.82 -18.46
N VAL A 30 -12.03 15.10 -19.16
CA VAL A 30 -11.83 13.66 -19.05
C VAL A 30 -10.52 13.39 -18.32
N LEU A 31 -10.59 12.62 -17.24
CA LEU A 31 -9.44 12.16 -16.44
C LEU A 31 -9.20 10.69 -16.72
N LEU A 32 -7.98 10.34 -17.17
CA LEU A 32 -7.52 8.96 -17.28
C LEU A 32 -6.47 8.72 -16.19
N LYS A 33 -6.78 7.83 -15.26
CA LYS A 33 -5.86 7.42 -14.20
C LYS A 33 -4.94 6.27 -14.66
N PRO A 34 -3.80 6.09 -13.98
CA PRO A 34 -2.89 4.95 -14.16
C PRO A 34 -3.54 3.56 -14.20
N ASP A 35 -4.59 3.34 -13.40
CA ASP A 35 -5.32 2.08 -13.36
C ASP A 35 -6.43 1.99 -14.43
N ASN A 36 -6.29 2.75 -15.52
CA ASN A 36 -7.24 2.90 -16.63
C ASN A 36 -8.62 3.46 -16.23
N THR A 37 -8.82 3.89 -14.99
CA THR A 37 -10.08 4.55 -14.60
C THR A 37 -10.29 5.82 -15.42
N VAL A 38 -11.44 5.90 -16.09
CA VAL A 38 -11.88 7.07 -16.86
C VAL A 38 -13.00 7.77 -16.10
N LEU A 39 -12.85 9.08 -15.88
CA LEU A 39 -13.86 9.93 -15.27
C LEU A 39 -14.14 11.12 -16.20
N VAL A 40 -15.41 11.36 -16.54
CA VAL A 40 -15.85 12.51 -17.34
C VAL A 40 -16.61 13.46 -16.42
N HIS A 41 -16.14 14.70 -16.31
CA HIS A 41 -16.79 15.76 -15.54
C HIS A 41 -17.28 16.86 -16.48
N ASP A 42 -18.52 17.31 -16.28
CA ASP A 42 -18.99 18.59 -16.79
C ASP A 42 -18.81 19.68 -15.71
N ARG A 43 -19.49 20.82 -15.88
CA ARG A 43 -19.45 21.95 -14.94
C ARG A 43 -20.15 21.64 -13.61
N ASP A 44 -21.14 20.76 -13.59
CA ASP A 44 -22.12 20.68 -12.51
C ASP A 44 -21.96 19.43 -11.65
N GLY A 45 -22.20 19.58 -10.34
CA GLY A 45 -22.10 18.48 -9.39
C GLY A 45 -20.66 18.08 -9.04
N TYR A 46 -20.52 17.26 -8.00
CA TYR A 46 -19.22 16.75 -7.54
C TYR A 46 -18.90 15.36 -8.13
N GLN A 47 -19.88 14.70 -8.72
CA GLN A 47 -19.72 13.37 -9.33
C GLN A 47 -19.42 13.50 -10.82
N PRO A 48 -18.66 12.56 -11.41
CA PRO A 48 -18.53 12.50 -12.86
C PRO A 48 -19.88 12.19 -13.52
N VAL A 49 -20.13 12.79 -14.69
CA VAL A 49 -21.34 12.54 -15.49
C VAL A 49 -21.30 11.19 -16.20
N ALA A 50 -20.10 10.68 -16.48
CA ALA A 50 -19.85 9.33 -16.98
C ALA A 50 -18.51 8.82 -16.46
N TRP A 51 -18.41 7.53 -16.22
CA TRP A 51 -17.15 6.92 -15.78
C TRP A 51 -17.12 5.43 -16.08
N LEU A 52 -15.91 4.89 -16.21
CA LEU A 52 -15.66 3.45 -16.17
C LEU A 52 -14.38 3.20 -15.38
N THR A 53 -14.48 2.42 -14.30
CA THR A 53 -13.36 2.15 -13.40
C THR A 53 -12.66 0.87 -13.78
N ARG A 54 -11.35 0.92 -13.99
CA ARG A 54 -10.50 -0.26 -14.27
C ARG A 54 -11.04 -1.17 -15.39
N PRO A 55 -11.36 -0.60 -16.56
CA PRO A 55 -11.86 -1.37 -17.69
C PRO A 55 -10.85 -2.43 -18.13
N GLU A 56 -11.34 -3.57 -18.61
CA GLU A 56 -10.53 -4.62 -19.23
C GLU A 56 -9.74 -4.11 -20.43
N SER A 57 -10.31 -3.17 -21.19
CA SER A 57 -9.68 -2.55 -22.34
C SER A 57 -9.88 -1.04 -22.35
N LEU A 58 -8.81 -0.31 -22.65
CA LEU A 58 -8.82 1.14 -22.85
C LEU A 58 -7.98 1.49 -24.08
N VAL A 59 -8.61 2.12 -25.06
CA VAL A 59 -7.97 2.66 -26.26
C VAL A 59 -8.28 4.15 -26.31
N TYR A 60 -7.28 4.96 -26.61
CA TYR A 60 -7.50 6.37 -26.91
C TYR A 60 -6.51 6.85 -27.97
N ASP A 61 -6.95 7.80 -28.78
CA ASP A 61 -6.14 8.56 -29.72
C ASP A 61 -6.16 10.04 -29.30
N GLY A 62 -5.14 10.79 -29.69
CA GLY A 62 -5.01 12.21 -29.33
C GLY A 62 -3.57 12.72 -29.28
N THR A 63 -2.56 11.88 -29.56
CA THR A 63 -1.15 12.32 -29.54
C THR A 63 -0.56 12.60 -30.92
N ALA A 64 -1.26 12.26 -32.00
CA ALA A 64 -0.72 12.32 -33.37
C ALA A 64 -1.52 13.20 -34.33
N ASP A 65 -2.86 13.07 -34.35
CA ASP A 65 -3.67 13.59 -35.47
C ASP A 65 -4.72 14.66 -35.08
N GLY A 66 -4.71 15.14 -33.83
CA GLY A 66 -5.51 16.30 -33.39
C GLY A 66 -7.01 16.04 -33.19
N GLU A 67 -7.44 14.78 -33.14
CA GLU A 67 -8.80 14.40 -32.79
C GLU A 67 -8.76 13.38 -31.64
N PHE A 68 -9.13 13.82 -30.44
CA PHE A 68 -9.19 12.93 -29.30
C PHE A 68 -10.39 11.99 -29.39
N SER A 69 -10.12 10.71 -29.26
CA SER A 69 -11.15 9.69 -29.07
C SER A 69 -10.73 8.74 -27.96
N LEU A 70 -11.69 8.22 -27.22
CA LEU A 70 -11.49 7.27 -26.14
C LEU A 70 -12.57 6.21 -26.19
N THR A 71 -12.17 4.97 -25.99
CA THR A 71 -13.06 3.82 -25.82
C THR A 71 -12.56 3.01 -24.63
N ALA A 72 -13.38 2.92 -23.59
CA ALA A 72 -13.18 2.05 -22.45
C ALA A 72 -14.25 0.94 -22.46
N VAL A 73 -13.85 -0.31 -22.25
CA VAL A 73 -14.73 -1.47 -22.26
C VAL A 73 -14.45 -2.33 -21.03
N ASP A 74 -15.53 -2.70 -20.34
CA ASP A 74 -15.57 -3.59 -19.20
C ASP A 74 -16.79 -4.51 -19.35
N ASP A 75 -16.85 -5.67 -18.70
CA ASP A 75 -17.89 -6.67 -18.96
C ASP A 75 -19.32 -6.07 -18.98
N GLY A 76 -19.96 -6.09 -20.16
CA GLY A 76 -21.30 -5.55 -20.39
C GLY A 76 -21.43 -4.02 -20.33
N SER A 77 -20.34 -3.26 -20.23
CA SER A 77 -20.33 -1.79 -20.18
C SER A 77 -19.29 -1.17 -21.11
N ARG A 78 -19.65 -0.06 -21.75
CA ARG A 78 -18.75 0.68 -22.65
C ARG A 78 -18.91 2.17 -22.45
N LEU A 79 -17.79 2.88 -22.45
CA LEU A 79 -17.72 4.34 -22.41
C LEU A 79 -16.92 4.82 -23.62
N GLU A 80 -17.55 5.61 -24.47
CA GLU A 80 -16.95 6.27 -25.62
C GLU A 80 -16.97 7.78 -25.43
N VAL A 81 -15.85 8.42 -25.73
CA VAL A 81 -15.73 9.88 -25.76
C VAL A 81 -15.08 10.27 -27.08
N THR A 82 -15.75 11.13 -27.84
CA THR A 82 -15.21 11.68 -29.09
C THR A 82 -15.24 13.19 -29.01
N ALA A 83 -14.09 13.82 -29.22
CA ALA A 83 -13.99 15.26 -29.28
C ALA A 83 -14.62 15.80 -30.57
N ASN A 84 -15.50 16.78 -30.44
CA ASN A 84 -15.99 17.61 -31.53
C ASN A 84 -15.11 18.86 -31.72
N ASP A 85 -14.55 19.37 -30.62
CA ASP A 85 -13.54 20.44 -30.59
C ASP A 85 -12.57 20.21 -29.43
N GLU A 86 -11.26 20.29 -29.68
CA GLU A 86 -10.22 20.05 -28.67
C GLU A 86 -9.75 21.36 -28.04
N TYR A 87 -9.81 21.43 -26.71
CA TYR A 87 -9.29 22.57 -25.95
C TYR A 87 -7.91 22.28 -25.35
N GLY A 88 -7.62 21.03 -25.01
CA GLY A 88 -6.27 20.63 -24.67
C GLY A 88 -6.11 19.21 -24.15
N LEU A 89 -4.90 18.69 -24.36
CA LEU A 89 -4.42 17.41 -23.86
C LEU A 89 -3.16 17.61 -23.01
N GLY A 90 -3.12 16.99 -21.84
CA GLY A 90 -1.96 17.04 -20.95
C GLY A 90 -1.73 15.74 -20.20
N ARG A 91 -0.47 15.48 -19.86
CA ARG A 91 -0.09 14.46 -18.89
C ARG A 91 0.57 15.14 -17.70
N TYR A 92 0.03 14.91 -16.51
CA TYR A 92 0.49 15.54 -15.28
C TYR A 92 1.04 14.48 -14.33
N PRO A 93 2.21 14.72 -13.70
CA PRO A 93 2.70 13.86 -12.64
C PRO A 93 1.65 13.71 -11.55
N ALA A 94 1.43 12.48 -11.12
CA ALA A 94 0.52 12.16 -10.04
C ALA A 94 1.21 11.19 -9.10
N SER A 95 1.10 11.45 -7.81
CA SER A 95 1.52 10.54 -6.76
C SER A 95 0.31 10.13 -5.94
N ARG A 96 0.47 9.09 -5.13
CA ARG A 96 -0.47 8.85 -4.05
C ARG A 96 -0.28 9.96 -3.02
N ALA A 97 -1.31 10.78 -2.81
CA ALA A 97 -1.30 11.75 -1.73
C ALA A 97 -1.15 11.05 -0.38
N GLY A 98 -0.31 11.60 0.48
CA GLY A 98 0.04 11.03 1.77
C GLY A 98 0.43 12.08 2.78
N THR A 99 0.61 11.67 4.03
CA THR A 99 1.08 12.54 5.10
C THR A 99 2.57 12.80 4.92
N PRO A 100 3.06 14.05 4.91
CA PRO A 100 4.50 14.34 4.91
C PRO A 100 5.17 13.75 6.16
N VAL A 101 6.33 13.13 5.99
CA VAL A 101 7.07 12.45 7.08
C VAL A 101 8.56 12.76 7.13
N GLY A 102 9.04 13.68 6.28
CA GLY A 102 10.45 14.09 6.29
C GLY A 102 10.94 14.47 4.90
N THR A 103 12.27 14.58 4.79
CA THR A 103 12.97 14.95 3.56
C THR A 103 13.79 13.76 3.06
N CYS A 104 13.85 13.59 1.75
CA CYS A 104 14.64 12.53 1.13
C CYS A 104 16.12 12.92 1.13
N PRO A 105 17.03 12.11 1.70
CA PRO A 105 18.45 12.40 1.73
C PRO A 105 19.12 12.38 0.35
N ASP A 106 18.51 11.72 -0.65
CA ASP A 106 19.09 11.55 -1.98
C ASP A 106 18.76 12.69 -2.96
N CYS A 107 17.68 13.44 -2.74
CA CYS A 107 17.20 14.45 -3.69
C CYS A 107 16.50 15.67 -3.08
N ASP A 108 16.51 15.81 -1.75
CA ASP A 108 15.82 16.85 -0.97
C ASP A 108 14.30 16.94 -1.19
N GLY A 109 13.70 15.97 -1.89
CA GLY A 109 12.27 15.88 -2.11
C GLY A 109 11.51 15.49 -0.84
N VAL A 110 10.24 15.90 -0.74
CA VAL A 110 9.39 15.54 0.40
C VAL A 110 9.09 14.05 0.39
N LEU A 111 9.26 13.40 1.54
CA LEU A 111 8.81 12.03 1.79
C LEU A 111 7.37 12.05 2.29
N THR A 112 6.50 11.24 1.68
CA THR A 112 5.09 11.11 2.08
C THR A 112 4.74 9.67 2.42
N ARG A 113 4.01 9.47 3.51
CA ARG A 113 3.46 8.18 3.92
C ARG A 113 2.06 7.98 3.34
N ALA A 114 1.88 6.92 2.58
CA ALA A 114 0.58 6.48 2.12
C ALA A 114 0.57 4.96 1.82
N ASN A 115 -0.53 4.29 2.13
CA ASN A 115 -0.78 2.88 1.78
C ASN A 115 0.37 1.92 2.14
N GLY A 116 0.83 1.99 3.40
CA GLY A 116 1.87 1.09 3.90
C GLY A 116 3.26 1.34 3.31
N ALA A 117 3.54 2.51 2.75
CA ALA A 117 4.88 2.88 2.30
C ALA A 117 5.16 4.36 2.57
N VAL A 118 6.45 4.70 2.63
CA VAL A 118 6.96 6.08 2.46
C VAL A 118 7.52 6.18 1.04
N THR A 119 7.14 7.22 0.30
CA THR A 119 7.63 7.50 -1.05
C THR A 119 8.15 8.92 -1.16
N CYS A 120 9.20 9.13 -1.94
CA CYS A 120 9.66 10.47 -2.28
C CYS A 120 8.83 11.08 -3.42
N LEU A 121 8.58 12.39 -3.36
CA LEU A 121 7.96 13.15 -4.45
C LEU A 121 8.97 13.67 -5.49
N GLY A 122 10.28 13.64 -5.19
CA GLY A 122 11.36 14.13 -6.04
C GLY A 122 12.14 13.05 -6.79
N CYS A 123 12.11 11.80 -6.32
CA CYS A 123 12.80 10.66 -6.93
C CYS A 123 11.99 9.37 -6.82
N GLU A 124 12.54 8.25 -7.28
CA GLU A 124 11.85 6.94 -7.29
C GLU A 124 11.97 6.18 -5.95
N ALA A 125 12.49 6.81 -4.90
CA ALA A 125 12.68 6.18 -3.59
C ALA A 125 11.34 5.76 -2.96
N ARG A 126 11.29 4.51 -2.49
CA ARG A 126 10.13 3.88 -1.86
C ARG A 126 10.55 2.92 -0.76
N TYR A 127 9.99 3.10 0.42
CA TYR A 127 10.23 2.27 1.60
C TYR A 127 8.92 1.60 2.02
N GLY A 128 8.85 0.28 1.84
CA GLY A 128 7.69 -0.51 2.28
C GLY A 128 7.70 -0.67 3.79
N LEU A 129 6.56 -0.43 4.43
CA LEU A 129 6.45 -0.43 5.89
C LEU A 129 5.70 -1.67 6.40
N PRO A 130 6.07 -2.21 7.57
CA PRO A 130 5.24 -3.18 8.29
C PRO A 130 3.86 -2.60 8.64
N ALA A 131 2.88 -3.49 8.83
CA ALA A 131 1.58 -3.10 9.36
C ALA A 131 1.70 -2.57 10.80
N ALA A 132 0.82 -1.61 11.13
CA ALA A 132 0.72 -0.95 12.44
C ALA A 132 2.01 -0.26 12.92
N VAL A 133 2.72 0.36 11.99
CA VAL A 133 3.89 1.18 12.30
C VAL A 133 3.49 2.63 12.60
N GLU A 134 4.25 3.28 13.47
CA GLU A 134 4.24 4.73 13.69
C GLU A 134 5.52 5.32 13.07
N ILE A 135 5.41 6.43 12.34
CA ILE A 135 6.59 7.16 11.85
C ILE A 135 6.89 8.25 12.88
N LEU A 136 8.15 8.37 13.26
CA LEU A 136 8.61 9.33 14.25
C LEU A 136 9.22 10.56 13.56
N ASP A 137 9.27 11.67 14.29
CA ASP A 137 9.85 12.94 13.82
C ASP A 137 11.40 12.97 13.90
N GLU A 138 12.03 11.85 14.26
CA GLU A 138 13.48 11.73 14.34
C GLU A 138 14.05 11.07 13.08
N ASP A 139 15.23 11.52 12.67
CA ASP A 139 15.94 10.97 11.53
C ASP A 139 16.95 9.90 11.98
N CYS A 140 17.10 8.86 11.18
CA CYS A 140 18.11 7.83 11.35
C CYS A 140 19.51 8.45 11.26
N SER A 141 20.31 8.30 12.30
CA SER A 141 21.68 8.85 12.37
C SER A 141 22.64 8.31 11.29
N SER A 142 22.34 7.16 10.68
CA SER A 142 23.17 6.54 9.67
C SER A 142 22.89 7.03 8.24
N CYS A 143 21.63 7.32 7.91
CA CYS A 143 21.22 7.63 6.52
C CYS A 143 20.33 8.86 6.37
N GLY A 144 19.87 9.47 7.46
CA GLY A 144 19.02 10.67 7.43
C GLY A 144 17.55 10.41 7.03
N LEU A 145 17.16 9.15 6.79
CA LEU A 145 15.74 8.81 6.59
C LEU A 145 14.98 8.82 7.92
N PRO A 146 13.66 9.09 7.93
CA PRO A 146 12.84 9.01 9.13
C PRO A 146 12.96 7.66 9.84
N THR A 147 12.79 7.65 11.16
CA THR A 147 12.64 6.40 11.91
C THR A 147 11.17 6.01 12.06
N MET A 148 10.98 4.74 12.39
CA MET A 148 9.70 4.16 12.68
C MET A 148 9.72 3.42 14.01
N ARG A 149 8.58 3.47 14.71
CA ARG A 149 8.28 2.63 15.86
C ARG A 149 7.33 1.50 15.45
N VAL A 150 7.71 0.27 15.77
CA VAL A 150 6.92 -0.93 15.48
C VAL A 150 7.01 -1.93 16.63
N GLU A 151 5.92 -2.64 16.90
CA GLU A 151 5.85 -3.65 17.96
C GLU A 151 5.86 -5.06 17.38
N ARG A 152 6.86 -5.86 17.78
CA ARG A 152 7.01 -7.28 17.42
C ARG A 152 7.57 -8.05 18.63
N GLY A 153 6.72 -8.29 19.62
CA GLY A 153 7.09 -8.83 20.94
C GLY A 153 7.71 -7.80 21.88
N ARG A 154 8.34 -6.76 21.34
CA ARG A 154 8.60 -5.50 22.05
C ARG A 154 8.54 -4.36 21.07
N ALA A 155 8.59 -3.13 21.56
CA ALA A 155 8.75 -1.97 20.70
C ALA A 155 10.19 -1.86 20.18
N PHE A 156 10.30 -1.60 18.89
CA PHE A 156 11.55 -1.29 18.20
C PHE A 156 11.44 0.07 17.54
N THR A 157 12.51 0.86 17.66
CA THR A 157 12.69 2.10 16.92
C THR A 157 13.84 1.90 15.93
N LEU A 158 13.54 1.97 14.63
CA LEU A 158 14.45 1.62 13.55
C LEU A 158 14.24 2.57 12.36
N CYS A 159 15.22 2.68 11.47
CA CYS A 159 15.06 3.33 10.18
C CYS A 159 13.88 2.73 9.39
N ILE A 160 13.15 3.56 8.63
CA ILE A 160 12.14 3.07 7.68
C ILE A 160 12.73 2.21 6.56
N ASP A 161 14.02 2.36 6.29
CA ASP A 161 14.73 1.53 5.34
C ASP A 161 15.26 0.25 6.01
N ARG A 162 14.74 -0.89 5.54
CA ARG A 162 15.11 -2.22 6.01
C ARG A 162 16.56 -2.57 5.67
N GLU A 163 17.12 -2.00 4.61
CA GLU A 163 18.52 -2.22 4.24
C GLU A 163 19.46 -1.49 5.22
N CYS A 164 19.06 -0.32 5.71
CA CYS A 164 19.76 0.39 6.77
C CYS A 164 19.62 -0.28 8.14
N GLN A 165 18.40 -0.59 8.58
CA GLN A 165 18.13 -1.27 9.85
C GLN A 165 17.03 -2.32 9.70
N SER A 166 17.40 -3.59 9.83
CA SER A 166 16.48 -4.71 9.63
C SER A 166 15.66 -5.00 10.90
N LEU A 167 14.33 -4.87 10.79
CA LEU A 167 13.38 -5.33 11.81
C LEU A 167 13.57 -6.81 12.12
N ASP A 168 13.84 -7.63 11.11
CA ASP A 168 14.00 -9.09 11.28
C ASP A 168 15.20 -9.38 12.17
N ALA A 169 16.33 -8.74 11.88
CA ALA A 169 17.54 -8.90 12.67
C ALA A 169 17.32 -8.42 14.12
N ALA A 170 16.58 -7.32 14.30
CA ALA A 170 16.27 -6.80 15.63
C ALA A 170 15.35 -7.74 16.43
N VAL A 171 14.35 -8.35 15.80
CA VAL A 171 13.45 -9.33 16.43
C VAL A 171 14.16 -10.65 16.70
N THR A 172 14.94 -11.17 15.75
CA THR A 172 15.78 -12.37 15.94
C THR A 172 16.75 -12.17 17.09
N ALA A 173 17.45 -11.04 17.15
CA ALA A 173 18.36 -10.74 18.26
C ALA A 173 17.65 -10.66 19.63
N ALA A 174 16.36 -10.34 19.65
CA ALA A 174 15.58 -10.22 20.88
C ALA A 174 14.93 -11.54 21.32
N PHE A 175 14.53 -12.40 20.37
CA PHE A 175 13.63 -13.52 20.67
C PHE A 175 14.05 -14.89 20.08
N ASP A 176 15.14 -14.98 19.30
CA ASP A 176 15.57 -16.28 18.75
C ASP A 176 15.86 -17.27 19.89
N ARG A 177 15.21 -18.44 19.84
CA ARG A 177 15.29 -19.49 20.87
C ARG A 177 14.94 -19.03 22.28
N SER A 178 14.10 -18.01 22.40
CA SER A 178 13.63 -17.52 23.71
C SER A 178 12.41 -18.27 24.25
N TRP A 179 11.78 -19.12 23.43
CA TRP A 179 10.60 -19.89 23.78
C TRP A 179 10.78 -21.35 23.35
N ASP A 180 10.28 -22.27 24.16
CA ASP A 180 10.33 -23.70 23.88
C ASP A 180 9.20 -24.11 22.94
N CYS A 181 9.44 -25.15 22.14
CA CYS A 181 8.41 -25.75 21.31
C CYS A 181 7.47 -26.58 22.18
N PRO A 182 6.14 -26.42 22.06
CA PRO A 182 5.20 -27.23 22.83
C PRO A 182 5.10 -28.68 22.32
N ASP A 183 5.54 -28.95 21.09
CA ASP A 183 5.38 -30.25 20.42
C ASP A 183 6.65 -31.14 20.47
N CYS A 184 7.80 -30.60 20.90
CA CYS A 184 9.06 -31.35 21.05
C CYS A 184 10.06 -30.61 21.97
N ASP A 185 11.18 -31.25 22.32
CA ASP A 185 12.22 -30.67 23.18
C ASP A 185 13.10 -29.57 22.52
N GLY A 186 12.69 -29.06 21.35
CA GLY A 186 13.42 -28.02 20.62
C GLY A 186 12.99 -26.60 21.01
N SER A 187 13.77 -25.60 20.63
CA SER A 187 13.41 -24.19 20.80
C SER A 187 12.79 -23.58 19.52
N LEU A 188 11.97 -22.55 19.71
CA LEU A 188 11.39 -21.75 18.62
C LEU A 188 12.40 -20.70 18.12
N ARG A 189 12.68 -20.71 16.82
CA ARG A 189 13.54 -19.75 16.12
C ARG A 189 12.73 -18.68 15.43
N ILE A 190 13.28 -17.48 15.38
CA ILE A 190 12.67 -16.38 14.62
C ILE A 190 13.08 -16.51 13.16
N VAL A 191 12.10 -16.79 12.31
CA VAL A 191 12.29 -16.96 10.86
C VAL A 191 11.32 -16.09 10.07
N ARG A 192 11.63 -15.81 8.81
CA ARG A 192 10.73 -15.08 7.90
C ARG A 192 10.25 -15.98 6.77
N ASN A 193 8.93 -16.12 6.64
CA ASN A 193 8.28 -16.72 5.48
C ASN A 193 7.01 -15.92 5.15
N GLY A 194 7.17 -14.87 4.34
CA GLY A 194 6.15 -13.82 4.16
C GLY A 194 6.03 -12.91 5.39
N THR A 195 5.66 -13.47 6.54
CA THR A 195 5.63 -12.82 7.86
C THR A 195 6.75 -13.32 8.77
N LEU A 196 6.94 -12.66 9.92
CA LEU A 196 7.82 -13.17 10.99
C LEU A 196 7.10 -14.29 11.74
N LEU A 197 7.81 -15.41 11.89
CA LEU A 197 7.33 -16.62 12.54
C LEU A 197 8.28 -17.00 13.68
N ALA A 198 7.72 -17.60 14.73
CA ALA A 198 8.43 -18.40 15.71
C ALA A 198 8.23 -19.88 15.33
N GLY A 199 9.23 -20.49 14.68
CA GLY A 199 9.16 -21.86 14.15
C GLY A 199 10.14 -22.81 14.84
N CYS A 200 9.75 -24.06 15.02
CA CYS A 200 10.59 -25.06 15.68
C CYS A 200 11.92 -25.27 14.96
N GLU A 201 13.02 -25.36 15.71
CA GLU A 201 14.34 -25.60 15.13
C GLU A 201 14.53 -27.01 14.56
N ASN A 202 13.68 -27.95 14.95
CA ASN A 202 13.68 -29.34 14.47
C ASN A 202 12.90 -29.52 13.15
N TYR A 203 12.52 -28.44 12.45
CA TYR A 203 11.95 -28.54 11.11
C TYR A 203 12.92 -29.27 10.16
N PRO A 204 12.47 -30.25 9.34
CA PRO A 204 11.07 -30.58 9.05
C PRO A 204 10.43 -31.64 9.94
N ASP A 205 11.14 -32.23 10.90
CA ASP A 205 10.60 -33.30 11.77
C ASP A 205 9.53 -32.77 12.75
N CYS A 206 9.58 -31.48 13.06
CA CYS A 206 8.56 -30.74 13.80
C CYS A 206 8.17 -29.48 13.02
N GLU A 207 6.92 -29.41 12.54
CA GLU A 207 6.40 -28.33 11.68
C GLU A 207 5.76 -27.17 12.45
N THR A 208 5.88 -27.15 13.78
CA THR A 208 5.30 -26.13 14.65
C THR A 208 5.82 -24.74 14.28
N ALA A 209 4.90 -23.84 13.96
CA ALA A 209 5.23 -22.46 13.64
C ALA A 209 4.07 -21.50 13.97
N TYR A 210 4.39 -20.39 14.59
CA TYR A 210 3.43 -19.37 15.01
C TYR A 210 3.75 -18.02 14.38
N SER A 211 2.73 -17.28 13.94
CA SER A 211 2.91 -15.90 13.46
C SER A 211 3.14 -14.96 14.62
N VAL A 212 4.23 -14.20 14.61
CA VAL A 212 4.56 -13.27 15.70
C VAL A 212 3.56 -12.10 15.73
N PRO A 213 2.82 -11.91 16.85
CA PRO A 213 2.68 -10.64 17.53
C PRO A 213 2.84 -9.29 16.83
N THR A 214 1.80 -8.56 16.40
CA THR A 214 1.90 -7.09 16.41
C THR A 214 1.51 -6.62 17.82
N GLY A 215 2.50 -6.46 18.69
CA GLY A 215 2.29 -6.13 20.10
C GLY A 215 3.53 -6.40 20.93
N VAL A 216 3.38 -6.32 22.25
CA VAL A 216 4.46 -6.49 23.24
C VAL A 216 4.18 -7.72 24.09
N VAL A 217 5.20 -8.55 24.35
CA VAL A 217 5.10 -9.67 25.28
C VAL A 217 4.89 -9.14 26.69
N ASP A 218 3.81 -9.55 27.33
CA ASP A 218 3.39 -9.06 28.66
C ASP A 218 3.28 -10.18 29.72
N GLY A 219 3.52 -11.42 29.31
CA GLY A 219 3.48 -12.59 30.20
C GLY A 219 3.43 -13.89 29.42
N GLU A 220 2.84 -14.90 30.04
CA GLU A 220 2.67 -16.26 29.51
C GLU A 220 1.19 -16.62 29.49
N CYS A 221 0.79 -17.45 28.53
CA CYS A 221 -0.52 -18.07 28.45
C CYS A 221 -0.52 -19.45 29.12
N ASP A 222 -1.70 -20.02 29.35
CA ASP A 222 -1.84 -21.34 29.99
C ASP A 222 -1.14 -22.48 29.23
N CYS A 223 -0.89 -22.31 27.92
CA CYS A 223 -0.13 -23.27 27.12
C CYS A 223 1.40 -23.14 27.26
N GLY A 224 1.90 -22.25 28.12
CA GLY A 224 3.34 -22.00 28.31
C GLY A 224 3.97 -21.10 27.26
N LEU A 225 3.21 -20.65 26.26
CA LEU A 225 3.68 -19.72 25.22
C LEU A 225 3.47 -18.27 25.63
N PRO A 226 4.24 -17.32 25.08
CA PRO A 226 4.15 -15.92 25.46
C PRO A 226 2.79 -15.30 25.08
N ALA A 227 2.27 -14.50 26.00
CA ALA A 227 1.12 -13.62 25.79
C ALA A 227 1.60 -12.25 25.30
N PHE A 228 0.82 -11.66 24.40
CA PHE A 228 1.11 -10.35 23.81
C PHE A 228 -0.04 -9.39 24.04
N GLU A 229 0.25 -8.22 24.59
CA GLU A 229 -0.67 -7.09 24.57
C GLU A 229 -0.65 -6.48 23.17
N THR A 230 -1.82 -6.37 22.53
CA THR A 230 -1.96 -5.83 21.17
C THR A 230 -3.01 -4.74 21.12
N GLY A 231 -3.08 -4.00 20.02
CA GLY A 231 -4.14 -3.00 19.81
C GLY A 231 -5.57 -3.54 19.86
N ASN A 232 -5.77 -4.87 19.75
CA ASN A 232 -7.08 -5.52 19.83
C ASN A 232 -7.26 -6.32 21.14
N GLY A 233 -6.41 -6.08 22.15
CA GLY A 233 -6.37 -6.81 23.41
C GLY A 233 -5.28 -7.89 23.45
N ARG A 234 -5.24 -8.62 24.56
CA ARG A 234 -4.22 -9.64 24.84
C ARG A 234 -4.45 -10.88 23.98
N ARG A 235 -3.36 -11.44 23.39
CA ARG A 235 -3.40 -12.66 22.57
C ARG A 235 -2.17 -13.53 22.78
N CYS A 236 -2.34 -14.86 22.72
CA CYS A 236 -1.23 -15.80 22.77
C CYS A 236 -0.43 -15.79 21.44
N LEU A 237 0.83 -16.24 21.49
CA LEU A 237 1.60 -16.60 20.30
C LEU A 237 0.88 -17.64 19.44
N ASP A 238 0.29 -18.64 20.10
CA ASP A 238 -0.58 -19.62 19.48
C ASP A 238 -2.01 -19.06 19.41
N ALA A 239 -2.47 -18.75 18.20
CA ALA A 239 -3.80 -18.22 17.96
C ALA A 239 -4.94 -19.20 18.33
N THR A 240 -4.64 -20.48 18.53
CA THR A 240 -5.62 -21.49 18.97
C THR A 240 -5.75 -21.57 20.50
N CYS A 241 -4.87 -20.90 21.26
CA CYS A 241 -4.99 -20.82 22.70
C CYS A 241 -6.12 -19.84 23.10
N GLU A 242 -7.23 -20.39 23.58
CA GLU A 242 -8.43 -19.62 23.97
C GLU A 242 -8.26 -18.81 25.28
N ARG A 243 -7.11 -18.93 25.97
CA ARG A 243 -6.84 -18.32 27.29
C ARG A 243 -5.57 -17.47 27.28
N ALA A 244 -5.58 -16.40 26.50
CA ALA A 244 -4.73 -15.24 26.78
C ALA A 244 -5.37 -14.49 27.94
N GLY A 245 -5.06 -14.91 29.18
CA GLY A 245 -5.78 -14.51 30.40
C GLY A 245 -5.97 -13.02 30.62
#